data_AF-K2C5I4-F1
#
_entry.id   AF-K2C5I4-F1
#
_cell.length_a   1.000
_cell.length_b   1.000
_cell.length_c   1.000
_cell.angle_alpha   90.00
_cell.angle_beta   90.00
_cell.angle_gamma   90.00
#
_symmetry.space_group_name_H-M   'P 1'
#
loop_
_entity.id
_entity.type
_entity.pdbx_description
1 polymer ?
#
loop_
_entity_poly.entity_id
_entity_poly.type
_entity_poly.pdbx_seq_one_letter_code
_entity_poly.pdbx_strand_id
1 'polypeptide(L)' 'ASIRHPQHVKRAAEIGADVVTLPYPVFKQLYNHPLTTAGLEKFLSDSKK' A
#
# COMPACT_ATOMS: atom_id res chain seq x y z
N ALA A 1 -16.70 5.74 -1.59
CA ALA A 1 -16.75 6.05 -0.14
C ALA A 1 -16.88 4.76 0.68
N SER A 2 -16.77 4.79 2.02
CA SER A 2 -16.92 3.61 2.91
C SER A 2 -15.91 2.46 2.63
N ILE A 3 -14.67 2.80 2.31
CA ILE A 3 -13.57 1.83 2.16
C ILE A 3 -13.22 1.23 3.52
N ARG A 4 -13.09 -0.11 3.61
CA ARG A 4 -12.85 -0.84 4.87
C ARG A 4 -11.50 -1.56 4.92
N HIS A 5 -10.92 -1.89 3.78
CA HIS A 5 -9.63 -2.57 3.67
C HIS A 5 -9.00 -2.32 2.29
N PRO A 6 -7.67 -2.55 2.11
CA PRO A 6 -6.95 -2.28 0.86
C PRO A 6 -7.60 -2.88 -0.40
N GLN A 7 -8.21 -4.06 -0.29
CA GLN A 7 -8.88 -4.70 -1.44
C GLN A 7 -10.04 -3.86 -2.03
N HIS A 8 -10.72 -3.03 -1.23
CA HIS A 8 -11.75 -2.13 -1.76
C HIS A 8 -11.13 -1.00 -2.60
N VAL A 9 -9.95 -0.52 -2.22
CA VAL A 9 -9.22 0.52 -2.98
C VAL A 9 -8.80 -0.04 -4.33
N LYS A 10 -8.21 -1.24 -4.35
CA LYS A 10 -7.82 -1.94 -5.58
C LYS A 10 -9.01 -2.08 -6.55
N ARG A 11 -10.12 -2.64 -6.07
CA ARG A 11 -11.31 -2.85 -6.91
C ARG A 11 -11.94 -1.54 -7.39
N ALA A 12 -11.97 -0.50 -6.54
CA ALA A 12 -12.49 0.81 -6.95
C ALA A 12 -11.65 1.42 -8.07
N ALA A 13 -10.32 1.30 -7.99
CA ALA A 13 -9.42 1.74 -9.05
C ALA A 13 -9.58 0.92 -10.33
N GLU A 14 -9.70 -0.42 -10.23
CA GLU A 14 -9.91 -1.32 -11.39
C GLU A 14 -11.21 -1.03 -12.14
N ILE A 15 -12.26 -0.60 -11.44
CA ILE A 15 -13.55 -0.22 -12.04
C ILE A 15 -13.51 1.22 -12.60
N GLY A 16 -12.44 1.98 -12.34
CA GLY A 16 -12.26 3.34 -12.84
C GLY A 16 -12.90 4.42 -11.98
N ALA A 17 -13.03 4.22 -10.67
CA ALA A 17 -13.51 5.26 -9.77
C ALA A 17 -12.51 6.42 -9.70
N ASP A 18 -12.95 7.64 -10.03
CA ASP A 18 -12.09 8.84 -10.03
C ASP A 18 -11.57 9.21 -8.62
N VAL A 19 -12.42 9.02 -7.61
CA VAL A 19 -12.14 9.42 -6.22
C VAL A 19 -12.63 8.37 -5.23
N VAL A 20 -11.81 8.11 -4.21
CA VAL A 20 -12.20 7.33 -3.03
C VAL A 20 -11.95 8.13 -1.75
N THR A 21 -12.80 7.91 -0.75
CA THR A 21 -12.59 8.37 0.63
C THR A 21 -12.47 7.17 1.55
N LEU A 22 -11.46 7.18 2.43
CA LEU A 22 -11.07 6.06 3.27
C LEU A 22 -10.52 6.51 4.64
N PRO A 23 -10.62 5.66 5.68
CA PRO A 23 -9.99 5.93 6.98
C PRO A 23 -8.45 5.94 6.89
N TYR A 24 -7.80 6.78 7.70
CA TYR A 24 -6.34 6.89 7.76
C TYR A 24 -5.60 5.56 7.99
N PRO A 25 -6.05 4.64 8.87
CA PRO A 25 -5.39 3.35 9.04
C PRO A 25 -5.34 2.51 7.76
N VAL A 26 -6.41 2.52 6.96
CA VAL A 26 -6.45 1.81 5.67
C VAL A 26 -5.49 2.46 4.67
N PHE A 27 -5.39 3.80 4.69
CA PHE A 27 -4.45 4.52 3.83
C PHE A 27 -3.00 4.11 4.12
N LYS A 28 -2.62 4.02 5.40
CA LYS A 28 -1.28 3.58 5.79
C LYS A 28 -0.98 2.14 5.37
N GLN A 29 -1.98 1.25 5.40
CA GLN A 29 -1.82 -0.14 4.98
C GLN A 29 -1.46 -0.29 3.49
N LEU A 30 -1.85 0.66 2.63
CA LEU A 30 -1.55 0.59 1.18
C LEU A 30 -0.05 0.55 0.88
N TYR A 31 0.79 1.10 1.75
CA TYR A 31 2.23 1.19 1.55
C TYR A 31 3.02 0.10 2.29
N ASN A 32 2.36 -0.74 3.09
CA ASN A 32 3.02 -1.73 3.92
C ASN A 32 3.04 -3.09 3.21
N HIS A 33 4.16 -3.43 2.58
CA HIS A 33 4.36 -4.73 1.92
C HIS A 33 5.66 -5.41 2.38
N PRO A 34 5.61 -6.69 2.82
CA PRO A 34 6.77 -7.37 3.40
C PRO A 34 7.97 -7.46 2.45
N LEU A 35 7.75 -7.64 1.15
CA LEU A 35 8.84 -7.67 0.17
C LEU A 35 9.48 -6.31 -0.06
N THR A 36 8.74 -5.20 0.15
CA THR A 36 9.31 -3.86 0.03
C THR A 36 10.27 -3.60 1.19
N THR A 37 9.86 -3.95 2.42
CA THR A 37 10.73 -3.85 3.60
C THR A 37 11.97 -4.74 3.44
N ALA A 38 11.78 -6.01 3.09
CA ALA A 38 12.89 -6.95 2.88
C ALA A 38 13.85 -6.48 1.77
N GLY A 39 13.32 -5.91 0.68
CA GLY A 39 14.12 -5.34 -0.40
C GLY A 39 14.97 -4.15 0.06
N LEU A 40 14.37 -3.21 0.80
CA LEU A 40 15.09 -2.05 1.35
C LEU A 40 16.19 -2.47 2.32
N GLU A 41 15.91 -3.40 3.22
CA GLU A 41 16.90 -3.94 4.16
C GLU A 41 18.09 -4.58 3.42
N LYS A 42 17.80 -5.37 2.37
CA LYS A 42 18.82 -5.97 1.53
C LYS A 42 19.68 -4.91 0.84
N PHE A 43 19.06 -3.90 0.22
CA PHE A 43 19.79 -2.82 -0.44
C PHE A 43 20.70 -2.05 0.52
N LEU A 44 20.22 -1.74 1.73
CA LEU A 44 21.03 -1.06 2.75
C LEU A 44 22.16 -1.94 3.28
N SER A 45 21.95 -3.25 3.36
CA SER A 45 23.00 -4.20 3.75
C SER A 45 24.07 -4.30 2.67
N ASP A 46 23.67 -4.42 1.40
CA ASP A 46 24.61 -4.55 0.28
C ASP A 46 25.40 -3.25 0.06
N SER A 47 24.81 -2.08 0.32
CA SER A 47 25.52 -0.79 0.23
C SER A 47 26.56 -0.56 1.33
N LYS A 48 26.48 -1.27 2.45
CA LYS A 48 27.43 -1.16 3.58
C LYS A 48 28.60 -2.15 3.48
N LYS A 49 28.54 -3.09 2.54
CA LYS A 49 29.64 -4.02 2.25
C LYS A 49 30.66 -3.33 1.35
#